data_AF-A0A3D1V503-F1
#
_entry.id   AF-A0A3D1V503-F1
#
_cell.length_a   1.000
_cell.length_b   1.000
_cell.length_c   1.000
_cell.angle_alpha   90.00
_cell.angle_beta   90.00
_cell.angle_gamma   90.00
#
_symmetry.space_group_name_H-M   'P 1'
#
loop_
_entity.id
_entity.type
_entity.pdbx_description
1 polymer ?
#
loop_
_entity_poly.entity_id
_entity_poly.type
_entity_poly.pdbx_seq_one_letter_code
_entity_poly.pdbx_strand_id
1 'polypeptide(L)'
;MVVRLELDVSRDPLRVLESTQPIVEQARLVRIDQQQVQRAAALIEGLPAPTADWDRMLHPISDDPAKLANLVLVVDALNFCFWSLPGSDRPRWQVTYQGTTYDGYAALAVALRRAVEGGYPLWDGDLLGTITEAEVTELLAGDSGSEAIPLLHARMTHLREVGVALVERWDGSFLHAIRAARGSAPRLVAEVLRALPSFRDTAPWG
;
A
#
# COMPACT_ATOMS: atom_id res chain seq x y z
N MET A 1 -28.70 -11.15 25.79
CA MET A 1 -27.86 -10.06 26.31
C MET A 1 -27.11 -9.47 25.12
N VAL A 2 -27.52 -8.29 24.64
CA VAL A 2 -26.86 -7.62 23.51
C VAL A 2 -25.65 -6.91 24.11
N VAL A 3 -24.45 -7.42 23.86
CA VAL A 3 -23.22 -6.69 24.15
C VAL A 3 -23.16 -5.58 23.11
N ARG A 4 -23.52 -4.35 23.50
CA ARG A 4 -23.27 -3.17 22.67
C ARG A 4 -21.77 -2.92 22.67
N LEU A 5 -21.21 -2.67 21.49
CA LEU A 5 -19.84 -2.23 21.38
C LEU A 5 -19.78 -0.77 21.84
N GLU A 6 -19.07 -0.49 22.93
CA GLU A 6 -18.69 0.88 23.24
C GLU A 6 -17.40 1.19 22.46
N LEU A 7 -17.54 1.96 21.39
CA LEU A 7 -16.42 2.51 20.65
C LEU A 7 -15.90 3.73 21.39
N ASP A 8 -14.63 3.71 21.81
CA ASP A 8 -13.98 4.91 22.35
C ASP A 8 -13.57 5.86 21.22
N VAL A 9 -14.56 6.61 20.71
CA VAL A 9 -14.35 7.62 19.68
C VAL A 9 -13.44 8.77 20.12
N SER A 10 -13.14 8.89 21.42
CA SER A 10 -12.20 9.91 21.92
C SER A 10 -10.76 9.68 21.45
N ARG A 11 -10.44 8.46 21.01
CA ARG A 11 -9.12 8.06 20.49
C ARG A 11 -9.18 7.63 19.02
N ASP A 12 -9.93 8.38 18.21
CA ASP A 12 -10.15 8.05 16.79
C ASP A 12 -9.59 9.13 15.82
N PRO A 13 -8.25 9.30 15.75
CA PRO A 13 -7.63 10.36 14.94
C PRO A 13 -7.86 10.20 13.43
N LEU A 14 -8.30 9.02 12.98
CA LEU A 14 -8.60 8.71 11.57
C LEU A 14 -10.10 8.56 11.30
N ARG A 15 -10.95 8.77 12.31
CA ARG A 15 -12.41 8.65 12.22
C ARG A 15 -12.92 7.27 11.78
N VAL A 16 -12.13 6.22 11.99
CA VAL A 16 -12.48 4.84 11.61
C VAL A 16 -13.54 4.28 12.55
N LEU A 17 -13.42 4.51 13.86
CA LEU A 17 -14.42 4.06 14.83
C LEU A 17 -15.74 4.81 14.64
N GLU A 18 -15.68 6.13 14.50
CA GLU A 18 -16.85 6.98 14.28
C GLU A 18 -17.59 6.58 13.00
N SER A 19 -16.88 6.40 11.88
CA SER A 19 -17.49 6.06 10.60
C SER A 19 -18.08 4.64 10.55
N THR A 20 -17.55 3.71 11.34
CA THR A 20 -18.03 2.31 11.38
C THR A 20 -19.08 2.06 12.46
N GLN A 21 -19.33 3.02 13.37
CA GLN A 21 -20.29 2.88 14.46
C GLN A 21 -21.68 2.40 14.01
N PRO A 22 -22.32 2.95 12.95
CA PRO A 22 -23.64 2.49 12.54
C PRO A 22 -23.67 1.02 12.12
N ILE A 23 -22.59 0.53 11.50
CA ILE A 23 -22.44 -0.86 11.05
C ILE A 23 -22.43 -1.79 12.27
N VAL A 24 -21.63 -1.43 13.26
CA VAL A 24 -21.49 -2.18 14.50
C VAL A 24 -22.80 -2.22 15.28
N GLU A 25 -23.50 -1.08 15.40
CA GLU A 25 -24.75 -0.98 16.14
C GLU A 25 -25.88 -1.82 15.52
N GLN A 26 -25.82 -2.04 14.20
CA GLN A 26 -26.81 -2.84 13.46
C GLN A 26 -26.39 -4.30 13.23
N ALA A 27 -25.16 -4.68 13.62
CA ALA A 27 -24.67 -6.05 13.47
C ALA A 27 -25.48 -7.03 14.33
N ARG A 28 -26.05 -8.07 13.69
CA ARG A 28 -26.86 -9.11 14.37
C ARG A 28 -26.20 -10.48 14.42
N LEU A 29 -25.36 -10.77 13.43
CA LEU A 29 -24.79 -12.11 13.23
C LEU A 29 -23.37 -12.24 13.81
N VAL A 30 -22.70 -11.12 14.02
CA VAL A 30 -21.32 -11.07 14.51
C VAL A 30 -21.23 -10.12 15.70
N ARG A 31 -20.28 -10.41 16.59
CA ARG A 31 -19.96 -9.59 17.77
C ARG A 31 -18.47 -9.62 18.01
N ILE A 32 -17.92 -8.52 18.52
CA ILE A 32 -16.53 -8.45 18.95
C ILE A 32 -16.44 -8.96 20.39
N ASP A 33 -15.50 -9.87 20.65
CA ASP A 33 -15.18 -10.35 21.98
C ASP A 33 -14.13 -9.44 22.64
N GLN A 34 -14.59 -8.52 23.48
CA GLN A 34 -13.72 -7.55 24.17
C GLN A 34 -12.69 -8.20 25.08
N GLN A 35 -13.03 -9.35 25.70
CA GLN A 35 -12.08 -10.06 26.54
C GLN A 35 -10.92 -10.61 25.70
N GLN A 36 -11.22 -11.10 24.50
CA GLN A 36 -10.20 -11.58 23.57
C GLN A 36 -9.36 -10.43 22.98
N VAL A 37 -9.97 -9.27 22.70
CA VAL A 37 -9.21 -8.06 22.30
C VAL A 37 -8.23 -7.64 23.40
N GLN A 38 -8.68 -7.57 24.65
CA GLN A 38 -7.81 -7.23 25.79
C GLN A 38 -6.67 -8.23 25.99
N ARG A 39 -6.96 -9.53 25.85
CA ARG A 39 -5.92 -10.58 25.91
C ARG A 39 -4.90 -10.43 24.78
N ALA A 40 -5.36 -10.16 23.55
CA ALA A 40 -4.46 -9.93 22.42
C ALA A 40 -3.60 -8.67 22.62
N ALA A 41 -4.18 -7.58 23.12
CA ALA A 41 -3.45 -6.35 23.44
C ALA A 41 -2.34 -6.60 24.48
N ALA A 42 -2.65 -7.33 25.56
CA ALA A 42 -1.67 -7.68 26.59
C ALA A 42 -0.53 -8.58 26.07
N LEU A 43 -0.83 -9.48 25.11
CA LEU A 43 0.21 -10.28 24.45
C LEU A 43 1.15 -9.40 23.61
N ILE A 44 0.61 -8.40 22.92
CA ILE A 44 1.39 -7.50 22.05
C ILE A 44 2.19 -6.50 22.87
N GLU A 45 1.65 -5.98 23.97
CA GLU A 45 2.34 -5.01 24.85
C GLU A 45 3.68 -5.55 25.37
N GLY A 46 3.80 -6.86 25.57
CA GLY A 46 5.04 -7.52 25.98
C GLY A 46 6.02 -7.82 24.85
N LEU A 47 5.64 -7.62 23.58
CA LEU A 47 6.52 -7.87 22.44
C LEU A 47 7.39 -6.65 22.15
N PRO A 48 8.68 -6.85 21.81
CA PRO A 48 9.46 -5.77 21.26
C PRO A 48 8.81 -5.28 19.98
N ALA A 49 8.93 -3.98 19.69
CA ALA A 49 8.56 -3.47 18.38
C ALA A 49 9.30 -4.30 17.31
N PRO A 50 8.59 -4.88 16.33
CA PRO A 50 9.24 -5.64 15.29
C PRO A 50 10.22 -4.72 14.57
N THR A 51 11.43 -5.22 14.31
CA THR A 51 12.31 -4.56 13.36
C THR A 51 11.58 -4.55 12.02
N ALA A 52 11.61 -3.43 11.31
CA ALA A 52 11.06 -3.36 9.97
C ALA A 52 11.81 -4.38 9.09
N ASP A 53 11.19 -5.54 8.87
CA ASP A 53 11.69 -6.59 8.01
C ASP A 53 11.22 -6.28 6.58
N TRP A 54 11.80 -5.22 6.03
CA TRP A 54 11.66 -4.95 4.61
C TRP A 54 12.49 -5.99 3.90
N ASP A 55 11.86 -6.98 3.28
CA ASP A 55 12.56 -8.06 2.57
C ASP A 55 13.42 -7.45 1.46
N ARG A 56 14.69 -7.20 1.78
CA ARG A 56 15.67 -6.56 0.89
C ARG A 56 15.98 -7.47 -0.30
N MET A 57 15.51 -8.72 -0.32
CA MET A 57 15.65 -9.63 -1.46
C MET A 57 14.59 -9.40 -2.53
N LEU A 58 13.41 -8.90 -2.19
CA LEU A 58 12.33 -8.73 -3.17
C LEU A 58 12.11 -7.27 -3.58
N HIS A 59 12.25 -6.34 -2.65
CA HIS A 59 11.87 -4.96 -2.88
C HIS A 59 12.97 -4.14 -3.58
N PRO A 60 12.60 -3.07 -4.31
CA PRO A 60 13.57 -2.06 -4.72
C PRO A 60 14.20 -1.42 -3.47
N ILE A 61 15.52 -1.25 -3.49
CA ILE A 61 16.30 -0.69 -2.38
C ILE A 61 17.19 0.45 -2.86
N SER A 62 17.45 1.40 -1.96
CA SER A 62 18.44 2.45 -2.15
C SER A 62 19.14 2.73 -0.82
N ASP A 63 20.44 3.04 -0.87
CA ASP A 63 21.18 3.51 0.30
C ASP A 63 20.91 4.99 0.59
N ASP A 64 20.28 5.71 -0.36
CA ASP A 64 19.77 7.05 -0.15
C ASP A 64 18.40 6.98 0.56
N PRO A 65 18.28 7.51 1.79
CA PRO A 65 17.03 7.45 2.54
C PRO A 65 15.86 8.15 1.86
N ALA A 66 16.11 9.21 1.08
CA ALA A 66 15.07 9.93 0.36
C ALA A 66 14.50 9.08 -0.78
N LYS A 67 15.39 8.43 -1.55
CA LYS A 67 14.98 7.51 -2.61
C LYS A 67 14.25 6.31 -2.04
N LEU A 68 14.76 5.73 -0.95
CA LEU A 68 14.12 4.59 -0.29
C LEU A 68 12.71 4.94 0.17
N ALA A 69 12.49 6.10 0.78
CA ALA A 69 11.16 6.52 1.21
C ALA A 69 10.18 6.67 0.01
N ASN A 70 10.64 7.24 -1.11
CA ASN A 70 9.83 7.34 -2.31
C ASN A 70 9.51 5.96 -2.91
N LEU A 71 10.49 5.04 -2.93
CA LEU A 71 10.30 3.68 -3.43
C LEU A 71 9.29 2.89 -2.59
N VAL A 72 9.32 3.02 -1.26
CA VAL A 72 8.31 2.41 -0.37
C VAL A 72 6.92 2.94 -0.72
N LEU A 73 6.77 4.26 -0.87
CA LEU A 73 5.50 4.85 -1.26
C LEU A 73 4.99 4.35 -2.63
N VAL A 74 5.88 4.18 -3.60
CA VAL A 74 5.56 3.64 -4.93
C VAL A 74 5.11 2.18 -4.85
N VAL A 75 5.80 1.35 -4.07
CA VAL A 75 5.40 -0.05 -3.84
C VAL A 75 3.99 -0.09 -3.23
N ASP A 76 3.74 0.70 -2.19
CA ASP A 76 2.44 0.76 -1.51
C ASP A 76 1.32 1.26 -2.44
N ALA A 77 1.58 2.29 -3.25
CA ALA A 77 0.61 2.83 -4.21
C ALA A 77 0.23 1.82 -5.31
N LEU A 78 1.07 0.81 -5.54
CA LEU A 78 0.81 -0.27 -6.48
C LEU A 78 0.35 -1.56 -5.79
N ASN A 79 0.26 -1.61 -4.47
CA ASN A 79 -0.04 -2.84 -3.74
C ASN A 79 -1.55 -3.17 -3.69
N PHE A 80 -2.16 -3.40 -4.85
CA PHE A 80 -3.58 -3.76 -4.95
C PHE A 80 -3.81 -4.72 -6.12
N CYS A 81 -4.90 -5.49 -6.05
CA CYS A 81 -5.42 -6.34 -7.13
C CYS A 81 -4.40 -7.23 -7.88
N PHE A 82 -4.15 -8.44 -7.36
CA PHE A 82 -3.34 -9.49 -8.01
C PHE A 82 -4.12 -10.77 -8.33
N TRP A 83 -5.42 -10.62 -8.55
CA TRP A 83 -6.36 -11.72 -8.72
C TRP A 83 -6.35 -12.14 -10.19
N SER A 84 -6.54 -13.42 -10.47
CA SER A 84 -6.77 -13.88 -11.86
C SER A 84 -8.06 -13.28 -12.40
N LEU A 85 -8.08 -13.05 -13.71
CA LEU A 85 -9.31 -12.73 -14.41
C LEU A 85 -10.26 -13.94 -14.38
N PRO A 86 -11.54 -13.76 -14.00
CA PRO A 86 -12.51 -14.85 -13.99
C PRO A 86 -12.58 -15.54 -15.36
N GLY A 87 -12.41 -16.87 -15.37
CA GLY A 87 -12.51 -17.68 -16.59
C GLY A 87 -11.26 -17.68 -17.48
N SER A 88 -10.10 -17.20 -17.00
CA SER A 88 -8.85 -17.38 -17.73
C SER A 88 -8.24 -18.77 -17.50
N ASP A 89 -7.76 -19.40 -18.58
CA ASP A 89 -6.97 -20.64 -18.53
C ASP A 89 -5.46 -20.37 -18.39
N ARG A 90 -5.05 -19.10 -18.37
CA ARG A 90 -3.65 -18.70 -18.20
C ARG A 90 -3.29 -18.61 -16.71
N PRO A 91 -2.02 -18.82 -16.34
CA PRO A 91 -1.59 -18.50 -14.99
C PRO A 91 -1.77 -17.00 -14.74
N ARG A 92 -2.11 -16.66 -13.49
CA ARG A 92 -2.16 -15.27 -13.02
C ARG A 92 -0.85 -14.55 -13.35
N TRP A 93 -0.93 -13.22 -13.41
CA TRP A 93 0.25 -12.39 -13.62
C TRP A 93 1.39 -12.80 -12.67
N GLN A 94 2.53 -13.12 -13.28
CA GLN A 94 3.72 -13.63 -12.62
C GLN A 94 4.97 -13.06 -13.28
N VAL A 95 6.04 -12.94 -12.51
CA VAL A 95 7.32 -12.36 -12.95
C VAL A 95 8.44 -13.28 -12.54
N THR A 96 9.24 -13.74 -13.50
CA THR A 96 10.47 -14.47 -13.24
C THR A 96 11.63 -13.50 -13.04
N TYR A 97 12.26 -13.61 -11.88
CA TYR A 97 13.40 -12.80 -11.49
C TYR A 97 14.49 -13.70 -10.91
N GLN A 98 15.70 -13.61 -11.46
CA GLN A 98 16.88 -14.42 -11.06
C GLN A 98 16.59 -15.94 -10.99
N GLY A 99 15.81 -16.45 -11.95
CA GLY A 99 15.49 -17.88 -12.06
C GLY A 99 14.37 -18.37 -11.12
N THR A 100 13.75 -17.47 -10.34
CA THR A 100 12.58 -17.79 -9.53
C THR A 100 11.36 -17.06 -10.07
N THR A 101 10.25 -17.78 -10.23
CA THR A 101 8.96 -17.21 -10.65
C THR A 101 8.17 -16.80 -9.42
N TYR A 102 7.72 -15.55 -9.39
CA TYR A 102 6.89 -14.97 -8.34
C TYR A 102 5.51 -14.62 -8.89
N ASP A 103 4.49 -14.65 -8.04
CA ASP A 103 3.15 -14.13 -8.33
C ASP A 103 2.71 -13.15 -7.23
N GLY A 104 1.54 -12.53 -7.42
CA GLY A 104 0.96 -11.69 -6.38
C GLY A 104 1.79 -10.45 -6.05
N TYR A 105 1.84 -10.12 -4.76
CA TYR A 105 2.67 -9.03 -4.24
C TYR A 105 4.16 -9.22 -4.52
N ALA A 106 4.66 -10.46 -4.39
CA ALA A 106 6.08 -10.73 -4.60
C ALA A 106 6.50 -10.43 -6.04
N ALA A 107 5.64 -10.75 -7.02
CA ALA A 107 5.85 -10.38 -8.43
C ALA A 107 5.94 -8.87 -8.64
N LEU A 108 5.10 -8.08 -7.94
CA LEU A 108 5.17 -6.62 -7.97
C LEU A 108 6.49 -6.12 -7.42
N ALA A 109 6.90 -6.58 -6.23
CA ALA A 109 8.14 -6.17 -5.60
C ALA A 109 9.34 -6.42 -6.52
N VAL A 110 9.44 -7.63 -7.10
CA VAL A 110 10.57 -7.97 -7.99
C VAL A 110 10.52 -7.26 -9.34
N ALA A 111 9.33 -6.95 -9.89
CA ALA A 111 9.20 -6.16 -11.11
C ALA A 111 9.74 -4.73 -10.93
N LEU A 112 9.37 -4.09 -9.82
CA LEU A 112 9.85 -2.74 -9.48
C LEU A 112 11.34 -2.76 -9.14
N ARG A 113 11.81 -3.80 -8.45
CA ARG A 113 13.24 -4.02 -8.21
C ARG A 113 14.03 -4.14 -9.52
N ARG A 114 13.57 -5.00 -10.44
CA ARG A 114 14.17 -5.18 -11.77
C ARG A 114 14.30 -3.84 -12.50
N ALA A 115 13.27 -3.00 -12.45
CA ALA A 115 13.29 -1.69 -13.09
C ALA A 115 14.31 -0.73 -12.46
N VAL A 116 14.36 -0.67 -11.13
CA VAL A 116 15.34 0.14 -10.39
C VAL A 116 16.77 -0.31 -10.66
N GLU A 117 17.03 -1.62 -10.64
CA GLU A 117 18.34 -2.18 -10.98
C GLU A 117 18.72 -1.94 -12.45
N GLY A 118 17.72 -1.91 -13.35
CA GLY A 118 17.87 -1.52 -14.75
C GLY A 118 18.06 -0.01 -14.97
N GLY A 119 18.08 0.80 -13.91
CA GLY A 119 18.31 2.25 -13.97
C GLY A 119 17.05 3.10 -14.16
N TYR A 120 15.85 2.52 -14.11
CA TYR A 120 14.59 3.27 -14.17
C TYR A 120 14.32 3.98 -12.84
N PRO A 121 14.31 5.33 -12.77
CA PRO A 121 14.33 6.04 -11.50
C PRO A 121 12.93 6.18 -10.90
N LEU A 122 12.38 5.07 -10.37
CA LEU A 122 11.06 5.03 -9.72
C LEU A 122 10.95 5.88 -8.43
N TRP A 123 12.02 6.56 -8.00
CA TRP A 123 11.98 7.52 -6.90
C TRP A 123 11.76 8.97 -7.37
N ASP A 124 11.76 9.22 -8.67
CA ASP A 124 11.70 10.56 -9.26
C ASP A 124 10.24 11.00 -9.47
N GLY A 125 9.84 12.08 -8.79
CA GLY A 125 8.47 12.57 -8.86
C GLY A 125 8.06 13.14 -10.22
N ASP A 126 8.98 13.81 -10.93
CA ASP A 126 8.71 14.40 -12.24
C ASP A 126 8.50 13.31 -13.30
N LEU A 127 9.32 12.25 -13.24
CA LEU A 127 9.13 11.06 -14.08
C LEU A 127 7.78 10.41 -13.79
N LEU A 128 7.50 10.09 -12.52
CA LEU A 128 6.26 9.42 -12.15
C LEU A 128 5.02 10.24 -12.54
N GLY A 129 5.07 11.56 -12.36
CA GLY A 129 3.99 12.48 -12.71
C GLY A 129 3.62 12.48 -14.20
N THR A 130 4.54 12.05 -15.06
CA THR A 130 4.37 12.04 -16.52
C THR A 130 4.37 10.64 -17.15
N ILE A 131 4.58 9.59 -16.36
CA ILE A 131 4.69 8.21 -16.84
C ILE A 131 3.49 7.78 -17.70
N THR A 132 3.76 7.09 -18.80
CA THR A 132 2.74 6.65 -19.76
C THR A 132 2.25 5.23 -19.47
N GLU A 133 1.07 4.88 -20.00
CA GLU A 133 0.54 3.52 -19.87
C GLU A 133 1.45 2.48 -20.54
N ALA A 134 2.13 2.85 -21.63
CA ALA A 134 3.12 2.01 -22.30
C ALA A 134 4.35 1.74 -21.41
N GLU A 135 4.86 2.76 -20.71
CA GLU A 135 5.95 2.59 -19.75
C GLU A 135 5.52 1.73 -18.57
N VAL A 136 4.30 1.91 -18.05
CA VAL A 136 3.78 1.06 -16.96
C VAL A 136 3.58 -0.39 -17.43
N THR A 137 3.18 -0.60 -18.68
CA THR A 137 3.07 -1.93 -19.30
C THR A 137 4.42 -2.62 -19.32
N GLU A 138 5.47 -1.93 -19.75
CA GLU A 138 6.83 -2.47 -19.81
C GLU A 138 7.39 -2.71 -18.40
N LEU A 139 7.22 -1.74 -17.51
CA LEU A 139 7.63 -1.81 -16.11
C LEU A 139 7.10 -3.08 -15.42
N LEU A 140 5.81 -3.35 -15.63
CA LEU A 140 5.07 -4.44 -14.99
C LEU A 140 4.87 -5.64 -15.95
N ALA A 141 5.69 -5.75 -17.00
CA ALA A 141 5.64 -6.87 -17.92
C ALA A 141 5.86 -8.19 -17.17
N GLY A 142 4.84 -9.06 -17.25
CA GLY A 142 4.86 -10.41 -16.71
C GLY A 142 5.46 -11.42 -17.69
N ASP A 143 5.60 -12.66 -17.23
CA ASP A 143 6.15 -13.74 -18.04
C ASP A 143 5.27 -14.09 -19.23
N SER A 144 5.89 -14.54 -20.32
CA SER A 144 5.18 -15.00 -21.51
C SER A 144 4.18 -16.13 -21.17
N GLY A 145 2.94 -15.97 -21.64
CA GLY A 145 1.87 -16.94 -21.39
C GLY A 145 1.07 -16.70 -20.10
N SER A 146 1.52 -15.79 -19.22
CA SER A 146 0.71 -15.34 -18.08
C SER A 146 -0.31 -14.27 -18.47
N GLU A 147 -1.26 -14.02 -17.58
CA GLU A 147 -2.12 -12.85 -17.65
C GLU A 147 -1.31 -11.55 -17.48
N ALA A 148 -1.82 -10.45 -18.03
CA ALA A 148 -1.31 -9.11 -17.70
C ALA A 148 -1.72 -8.72 -16.28
N ILE A 149 -0.96 -7.83 -15.63
CA ILE A 149 -1.33 -7.34 -14.32
C ILE A 149 -2.70 -6.64 -14.37
N PRO A 150 -3.64 -6.92 -13.45
CA PRO A 150 -4.92 -6.25 -13.43
C PRO A 150 -4.79 -4.74 -13.18
N LEU A 151 -5.80 -4.00 -13.66
CA LEU A 151 -6.00 -2.57 -13.40
C LEU A 151 -4.81 -1.68 -13.80
N LEU A 152 -4.14 -1.99 -14.92
CA LEU A 152 -2.95 -1.27 -15.41
C LEU A 152 -3.15 0.26 -15.48
N HIS A 153 -4.29 0.72 -16.00
CA HIS A 153 -4.60 2.15 -16.08
C HIS A 153 -4.71 2.82 -14.68
N ALA A 154 -5.28 2.12 -13.69
CA ALA A 154 -5.34 2.61 -12.33
C ALA A 154 -3.92 2.71 -11.73
N ARG A 155 -3.05 1.75 -12.02
CA ARG A 155 -1.63 1.77 -11.60
C ARG A 155 -0.88 2.98 -12.14
N MET A 156 -1.03 3.26 -13.44
CA MET A 156 -0.50 4.49 -14.05
C MET A 156 -1.04 5.73 -13.34
N THR A 157 -2.35 5.77 -13.08
CA THR A 157 -2.98 6.90 -12.40
C THR A 157 -2.42 7.11 -11.00
N HIS A 158 -2.23 6.03 -10.22
CA HIS A 158 -1.64 6.10 -8.88
C HIS A 158 -0.16 6.51 -8.91
N LEU A 159 0.63 6.07 -9.89
CA LEU A 159 2.01 6.53 -10.06
C LEU A 159 2.08 8.02 -10.36
N ARG A 160 1.22 8.53 -11.25
CA ARG A 160 1.15 9.97 -11.54
C ARG A 160 0.75 10.77 -10.32
N GLU A 161 -0.23 10.29 -9.57
CA GLU A 161 -0.67 10.92 -8.32
C GLU A 161 0.46 10.98 -7.28
N VAL A 162 1.22 9.89 -7.12
CA VAL A 162 2.42 9.85 -6.28
C VAL A 162 3.46 10.85 -6.76
N GLY A 163 3.74 10.89 -8.07
CA GLY A 163 4.71 11.82 -8.66
C GLY A 163 4.36 13.29 -8.41
N VAL A 164 3.11 13.67 -8.68
CA VAL A 164 2.60 15.02 -8.41
C VAL A 164 2.69 15.36 -6.91
N ALA A 165 2.28 14.45 -6.04
CA ALA A 165 2.35 14.68 -4.60
C ALA A 165 3.80 14.83 -4.09
N LEU A 166 4.73 14.02 -4.59
CA LEU A 166 6.16 14.14 -4.27
C LEU A 166 6.68 15.54 -4.60
N VAL A 167 6.44 16.02 -5.82
CA VAL A 167 6.93 17.33 -6.27
C VAL A 167 6.23 18.47 -5.53
N GLU A 168 4.89 18.49 -5.53
CA GLU A 168 4.13 19.65 -5.07
C GLU A 168 4.01 19.75 -3.54
N ARG A 169 4.04 18.61 -2.82
CA ARG A 169 3.75 18.57 -1.38
C ARG A 169 4.96 18.26 -0.53
N TRP A 170 5.90 17.49 -1.08
CA TRP A 170 7.01 16.94 -0.32
C TRP A 170 8.37 17.28 -0.91
N ASP A 171 8.46 18.29 -1.79
CA ASP A 171 9.73 18.80 -2.34
C ASP A 171 10.64 17.67 -2.89
N GLY A 172 10.01 16.75 -3.63
CA GLY A 172 10.65 15.57 -4.22
C GLY A 172 10.95 14.42 -3.24
N SER A 173 10.69 14.54 -1.94
CA SER A 173 11.03 13.49 -0.97
C SER A 173 9.95 13.23 0.08
N PHE A 174 9.41 12.02 0.08
CA PHE A 174 8.43 11.56 1.07
C PHE A 174 8.96 11.56 2.53
N LEU A 175 10.28 11.66 2.73
CA LEU A 175 10.85 11.90 4.06
C LEU A 175 10.31 13.18 4.71
N HIS A 176 9.92 14.19 3.93
CA HIS A 176 9.30 15.40 4.47
C HIS A 176 7.97 15.10 5.15
N ALA A 177 7.13 14.23 4.56
CA ALA A 177 5.90 13.76 5.19
C ALA A 177 6.18 12.95 6.47
N ILE A 178 7.13 12.01 6.41
CA ILE A 178 7.53 11.16 7.54
C ILE A 178 8.02 12.02 8.71
N ARG A 179 8.88 13.02 8.44
CA ARG A 179 9.39 13.95 9.45
C ARG A 179 8.28 14.83 10.02
N ALA A 180 7.39 15.35 9.18
CA ALA A 180 6.25 16.16 9.60
C ALA A 180 5.29 15.41 10.53
N ALA A 181 5.18 14.08 10.37
CA ALA A 181 4.37 13.23 11.25
C ALA A 181 4.95 13.10 12.67
N ARG A 182 6.24 13.42 12.90
CA ARG A 182 6.91 13.38 14.22
C ARG A 182 6.73 12.05 14.96
N GLY A 183 6.87 10.94 14.24
CA GLY A 183 6.71 9.58 14.79
C GLY A 183 5.26 9.15 15.06
N SER A 184 4.26 9.90 14.58
CA SER A 184 2.84 9.54 14.73
C SER A 184 2.30 8.90 13.46
N ALA A 185 2.03 7.59 13.50
CA ALA A 185 1.44 6.87 12.37
C ALA A 185 0.09 7.46 11.91
N PRO A 186 -0.86 7.82 12.80
CA PRO A 186 -2.11 8.47 12.38
C PRO A 186 -1.90 9.79 11.65
N ARG A 187 -0.90 10.60 12.05
CA ARG A 187 -0.59 11.86 11.35
C ARG A 187 -0.04 11.60 9.95
N LEU A 188 0.82 10.59 9.80
CA LEU A 188 1.33 10.20 8.49
C LEU A 188 0.22 9.69 7.59
N VAL A 189 -0.67 8.84 8.10
CA VAL A 189 -1.84 8.34 7.34
C VAL A 189 -2.75 9.51 6.93
N ALA A 190 -3.06 10.44 7.84
CA ALA A 190 -3.87 11.60 7.50
C ALA A 190 -3.23 12.47 6.40
N GLU A 191 -1.91 12.65 6.42
CA GLU A 191 -1.17 13.35 5.37
C GLU A 191 -1.23 12.60 4.03
N VAL A 192 -1.05 11.27 4.05
CA VAL A 192 -1.19 10.41 2.85
C VAL A 192 -2.59 10.52 2.27
N LEU A 193 -3.65 10.35 3.07
CA LEU A 193 -5.04 10.44 2.60
C LEU A 193 -5.39 11.83 2.05
N ARG A 194 -4.77 12.88 2.57
CA ARG A 194 -4.93 14.25 2.08
C ARG A 194 -4.26 14.43 0.72
N ALA A 195 -3.07 13.86 0.54
CA ALA A 195 -2.24 14.02 -0.65
C ALA A 195 -2.62 13.06 -1.80
N LEU A 196 -3.00 11.82 -1.47
CA LEU A 196 -3.19 10.70 -2.38
C LEU A 196 -4.61 10.14 -2.22
N PRO A 197 -5.62 10.72 -2.90
CA PRO A 197 -6.94 10.13 -3.04
C PRO A 197 -7.01 8.61 -3.30
N SER A 198 -6.06 8.01 -4.04
CA SER A 198 -6.02 6.55 -4.24
C SER A 198 -5.94 5.72 -2.96
N PHE A 199 -5.42 6.28 -1.87
CA PHE A 199 -5.32 5.60 -0.57
C PHE A 199 -6.61 5.70 0.26
N ARG A 200 -7.64 6.42 -0.21
CA ARG A 200 -8.93 6.55 0.47
C ARG A 200 -9.80 5.33 0.22
N ASP A 201 -9.41 4.20 0.82
CA ASP A 201 -10.16 2.95 0.76
C ASP A 201 -11.40 3.02 1.66
N THR A 202 -12.46 3.63 1.14
CA THR A 202 -13.74 3.80 1.83
C THR A 202 -14.89 3.43 0.91
N ALA A 203 -15.91 2.77 1.46
CA ALA A 203 -17.15 2.46 0.74
C ALA A 203 -18.37 2.91 1.57
N PRO A 204 -19.44 3.39 0.93
CA PRO A 204 -20.69 3.65 1.62
C PRO A 204 -21.28 2.32 2.14
N TRP A 205 -21.95 2.39 3.28
CA TRP A 205 -22.72 1.29 3.85
C TRP A 205 -24.20 1.65 3.84
N GLY A 206 -25.00 0.88 3.12
CA GLY A 206 -26.43 1.11 2.90
C GLY A 206 -26.94 0.39 1.66
#